data_AF-A0AB35FTW6-F1
#
_entry.id   AF-A0AB35FTW6-F1
#
_cell.length_a   1.000
_cell.length_b   1.000
_cell.length_c   1.000
_cell.angle_alpha   90.00
_cell.angle_beta   90.00
_cell.angle_gamma   90.00
#
_symmetry.space_group_name_H-M   'P 1'
#
loop_
_entity.id
_entity.type
_entity.pdbx_description
1 polymer ?
#
loop_
_entity_poly.entity_id
_entity_poly.type
_entity_poly.pdbx_seq_one_letter_code
_entity_poly.pdbx_strand_id
1 'polypeptide(L)'
;MAYSESLAQQVRAILATELPPHVFEEEVEEKKMFGGLAFMVRGKMSVTVSSRGQELVMVRIGKELEKQVLPKNGASVTLMKGRLYHGYIDLDGEAQKELSYWIKLALAYNQELSQSSET
;
A
#
# COMPACT_ATOMS: atom_id res chain seq x y z
N MET A 1 -2.24 -10.68 16.05
CA MET A 1 -0.94 -10.03 16.33
C MET A 1 -1.09 -8.54 16.09
N ALA A 2 -0.35 -7.72 16.83
CA ALA A 2 -0.33 -6.28 16.63
C ALA A 2 0.55 -5.94 15.42
N TYR A 3 0.15 -4.97 14.61
CA TYR A 3 0.99 -4.39 13.57
C TYR A 3 1.96 -3.37 14.20
N SER A 4 3.01 -2.98 13.46
CA SER A 4 3.94 -1.94 13.91
C SER A 4 3.27 -0.56 13.87
N GLU A 5 3.01 0.02 15.04
CA GLU A 5 2.42 1.37 15.17
C GLU A 5 3.35 2.47 14.63
N SER A 6 4.66 2.29 14.75
CA SER A 6 5.64 3.25 14.20
C SER A 6 5.59 3.27 12.67
N LEU A 7 5.49 2.11 12.04
CA LEU A 7 5.37 2.00 10.59
C LEU A 7 4.01 2.51 10.11
N ALA A 8 2.93 2.22 10.85
CA ALA A 8 1.62 2.83 10.58
C ALA A 8 1.67 4.36 10.66
N GLN A 9 2.38 4.93 11.64
CA GLN A 9 2.55 6.38 11.75
C GLN A 9 3.34 6.98 10.58
N GLN A 10 4.37 6.28 10.10
CA GLN A 10 5.12 6.69 8.90
C GLN A 10 4.21 6.70 7.66
N VAL A 11 3.38 5.68 7.47
CA VAL A 11 2.41 5.63 6.37
C VAL A 11 1.44 6.81 6.46
N ARG A 12 0.89 7.11 7.65
CA ARG A 12 0.01 8.28 7.85
C ARG A 12 0.68 9.59 7.44
N ALA A 13 1.94 9.80 7.87
CA ALA A 13 2.68 11.01 7.56
C ALA A 13 2.95 11.17 6.04
N ILE A 14 3.28 10.06 5.36
CA ILE A 14 3.46 10.07 3.91
C ILE A 14 2.13 10.36 3.21
N LEU A 15 1.04 9.70 3.60
CA LEU A 15 -0.29 9.97 3.02
C LEU A 15 -0.71 11.43 3.19
N ALA A 16 -0.50 12.02 4.37
CA ALA A 16 -0.81 13.43 4.64
C ALA A 16 0.05 14.41 3.81
N THR A 17 1.25 13.99 3.40
CA THR A 17 2.16 14.80 2.57
C THR A 17 1.82 14.70 1.09
N GLU A 18 1.44 13.51 0.62
CA GLU A 18 1.25 13.21 -0.80
C GLU A 18 -0.18 13.46 -1.31
N LEU A 19 -1.17 13.43 -0.41
CA LEU A 19 -2.57 13.66 -0.77
C LEU A 19 -2.97 15.13 -0.55
N PRO A 20 -3.89 15.67 -1.37
CA PRO A 20 -4.54 16.94 -1.05
C PRO A 20 -5.22 16.86 0.33
N PRO A 21 -5.21 17.95 1.14
CA PRO A 21 -5.75 17.92 2.51
C PRO A 21 -7.18 17.38 2.61
N HIS A 22 -8.09 17.82 1.74
CA HIS A 22 -9.48 17.34 1.72
C HIS A 22 -9.58 15.83 1.45
N VAL A 23 -8.75 15.28 0.55
CA VAL A 23 -8.73 13.83 0.28
C VAL A 23 -8.20 13.08 1.49
N PHE A 24 -7.14 13.58 2.13
CA PHE A 24 -6.58 12.95 3.31
C PHE A 24 -7.58 12.92 4.49
N GLU A 25 -8.29 14.02 4.70
CA GLU A 25 -9.23 14.16 5.82
C GLU A 25 -10.56 13.42 5.60
N GLU A 26 -11.07 13.40 4.38
CA GLU A 26 -12.43 12.89 4.09
C GLU A 26 -12.45 11.51 3.43
N GLU A 27 -11.40 11.13 2.70
CA GLU A 27 -11.39 9.93 1.85
C GLU A 27 -10.37 8.87 2.27
N VAL A 28 -9.57 9.12 3.32
CA VAL A 28 -8.66 8.13 3.90
C VAL A 28 -9.32 7.43 5.08
N GLU A 29 -9.42 6.10 5.00
CA GLU A 29 -9.97 5.27 6.08
C GLU A 29 -8.96 4.22 6.53
N GLU A 30 -8.90 3.98 7.84
CA GLU A 30 -8.09 2.91 8.41
C GLU A 30 -8.96 1.70 8.76
N LYS A 31 -8.63 0.52 8.20
CA LYS A 31 -9.36 -0.73 8.43
C LYS A 31 -8.46 -1.83 8.94
N LYS A 32 -8.90 -2.53 9.98
CA LYS A 32 -8.22 -3.74 10.48
C LYS A 32 -8.51 -4.91 9.53
N MET A 33 -7.59 -5.18 8.62
CA MET A 33 -7.70 -6.26 7.63
C MET A 33 -6.32 -6.71 7.15
N PHE A 34 -6.27 -7.82 6.41
CA PHE A 34 -5.01 -8.40 5.91
C PHE A 34 -3.94 -8.64 6.98
N GLY A 35 -4.38 -8.98 8.20
CA GLY A 35 -3.48 -9.25 9.32
C GLY A 35 -2.75 -8.01 9.87
N GLY A 36 -3.29 -6.81 9.64
CA GLY A 36 -2.73 -5.57 10.16
C GLY A 36 -3.68 -4.39 9.97
N LEU A 37 -3.12 -3.23 9.62
CA LEU A 37 -3.85 -1.99 9.38
C LEU A 37 -3.76 -1.60 7.91
N ALA A 38 -4.89 -1.57 7.23
CA ALA A 38 -5.00 -1.13 5.84
C ALA A 38 -5.44 0.33 5.78
N PHE A 39 -4.79 1.09 4.91
CA PHE A 39 -5.13 2.44 4.54
C PHE A 39 -5.89 2.40 3.22
N MET A 40 -7.17 2.71 3.31
CA MET A 40 -8.07 2.91 2.18
C MET A 40 -7.96 4.37 1.75
N VAL A 41 -7.96 4.62 0.45
CA VAL A 41 -8.04 5.97 -0.13
C VAL A 41 -9.14 5.92 -1.18
N ARG A 42 -10.12 6.83 -1.12
CA ARG A 42 -11.31 6.82 -2.01
C ARG A 42 -12.05 5.48 -2.00
N GLY A 43 -12.20 4.90 -0.81
CA GLY A 43 -12.82 3.58 -0.61
C GLY A 43 -12.03 2.37 -1.15
N LYS A 44 -10.83 2.55 -1.68
CA LYS A 44 -9.99 1.49 -2.26
C LYS A 44 -8.71 1.29 -1.47
N MET A 45 -8.32 0.04 -1.25
CA MET A 45 -7.09 -0.25 -0.49
C MET A 45 -5.86 0.17 -1.30
N SER A 46 -4.98 0.96 -0.67
CA SER A 46 -3.74 1.45 -1.27
C SER A 46 -2.50 0.86 -0.58
N VAL A 47 -2.48 0.85 0.76
CA VAL A 47 -1.33 0.42 1.56
C VAL A 47 -1.82 -0.40 2.76
N THR A 48 -1.05 -1.39 3.21
CA THR A 48 -1.30 -2.10 4.47
C THR A 48 0.01 -2.27 5.24
N VAL A 49 0.00 -1.99 6.54
CA VAL A 49 1.06 -2.40 7.46
C VAL A 49 0.66 -3.74 8.05
N SER A 50 1.30 -4.83 7.62
CA SER A 50 0.92 -6.20 7.95
C SER A 50 1.81 -6.79 9.04
N SER A 51 1.21 -7.56 9.96
CA SER A 51 1.96 -8.42 10.90
C SER A 51 2.16 -9.85 10.36
N ARG A 52 1.83 -10.10 9.08
CA ARG A 52 2.01 -11.40 8.45
C ARG A 52 3.49 -11.57 8.06
N GLY A 53 4.27 -12.22 8.90
CA GLY A 53 5.70 -12.47 8.64
C GLY A 53 6.60 -11.37 9.20
N GLN A 54 7.71 -11.08 8.52
CA GLN A 54 8.70 -10.07 8.91
C GLN A 54 8.24 -8.64 8.58
N GLU A 55 7.19 -8.15 9.27
CA GLU A 55 6.71 -6.75 9.21
C GLU A 55 6.67 -6.15 7.80
N LEU A 56 5.78 -6.69 6.96
CA LEU A 56 5.69 -6.31 5.57
C LEU A 56 4.71 -5.17 5.36
N VAL A 57 5.15 -4.14 4.62
CA VAL A 57 4.20 -3.21 3.98
C VAL A 57 3.73 -3.86 2.69
N MET A 58 2.42 -3.88 2.49
CA MET A 58 1.82 -4.30 1.22
C MET A 58 1.27 -3.07 0.50
N VAL A 59 1.62 -2.87 -0.76
CA VAL A 59 1.11 -1.77 -1.60
C VAL A 59 0.35 -2.29 -2.81
N ARG A 60 -0.72 -1.60 -3.21
CA ARG A 60 -1.49 -1.93 -4.42
C ARG A 60 -1.11 -0.99 -5.55
N ILE A 61 -0.41 -1.49 -6.56
CA ILE A 61 0.13 -0.68 -7.67
C ILE A 61 -0.38 -1.11 -9.06
N GLY A 62 -1.20 -2.16 -9.11
CA GLY A 62 -1.73 -2.68 -10.38
C GLY A 62 -0.77 -3.60 -11.12
N LYS A 63 -1.33 -4.43 -12.00
CA LYS A 63 -0.59 -5.53 -12.67
C LYS A 63 0.41 -5.03 -13.71
N GLU A 64 0.16 -3.87 -14.30
CA GLU A 64 1.01 -3.31 -15.34
C GLU A 64 2.33 -2.79 -14.74
N LEU A 65 2.23 -2.07 -13.62
CA LEU A 65 3.39 -1.51 -12.94
C LEU A 65 4.19 -2.55 -12.17
N GLU A 66 3.55 -3.62 -11.67
CA GLU A 66 4.22 -4.76 -11.01
C GLU A 66 5.46 -5.24 -11.79
N LYS A 67 5.32 -5.49 -13.09
CA LYS A 67 6.42 -6.04 -13.90
C LYS A 67 7.66 -5.12 -13.92
N GLN A 68 7.46 -3.81 -13.80
CA GLN A 68 8.52 -2.81 -13.84
C GLN A 68 9.26 -2.70 -12.52
N VAL A 69 8.58 -2.97 -11.41
CA VAL A 69 9.12 -2.78 -10.06
C VAL A 69 9.67 -4.06 -9.43
N LEU A 70 9.26 -5.25 -9.90
CA LEU A 70 9.77 -6.54 -9.41
C LEU A 70 11.30 -6.71 -9.49
N PRO A 71 12.04 -6.05 -10.40
CA PRO A 71 13.50 -6.07 -10.36
C PRO A 71 14.12 -5.30 -9.17
N LYS A 72 13.36 -4.45 -8.45
CA LYS A 72 13.87 -3.74 -7.26
C LYS A 72 14.02 -4.70 -6.08
N ASN A 73 15.15 -4.60 -5.39
CA ASN A 73 15.42 -5.41 -4.20
C ASN A 73 14.34 -5.19 -3.13
N GLY A 74 13.93 -6.29 -2.52
CA GLY A 74 12.97 -6.29 -1.42
C GLY A 74 11.50 -6.14 -1.81
N ALA A 75 11.20 -6.06 -3.11
CA ALA A 75 9.84 -6.08 -3.63
C ALA A 75 9.48 -7.47 -4.16
N SER A 76 8.31 -7.98 -3.79
CA SER A 76 7.81 -9.26 -4.28
C SER A 76 6.30 -9.24 -4.47
N VAL A 77 5.76 -10.05 -5.39
CA VAL A 77 4.31 -10.19 -5.53
C VAL A 77 3.73 -10.75 -4.23
N THR A 78 2.67 -10.12 -3.72
CA THR A 78 2.05 -10.54 -2.47
C THR A 78 1.61 -11.99 -2.53
N LEU A 79 2.07 -12.80 -1.57
CA LEU A 79 1.66 -14.20 -1.38
C LEU A 79 0.70 -14.30 -0.20
N MET A 80 -0.55 -14.66 -0.47
CA MET A 80 -1.56 -14.79 0.57
C MET A 80 -2.29 -16.12 0.45
N LYS A 81 -2.26 -16.92 1.53
CA LYS A 81 -2.89 -18.25 1.58
C LYS A 81 -2.49 -19.15 0.39
N GLY A 82 -1.22 -19.13 0.01
CA GLY A 82 -0.67 -19.94 -1.09
C GLY A 82 -1.02 -19.44 -2.49
N ARG A 83 -1.57 -18.23 -2.64
CA ARG A 83 -1.89 -17.62 -3.94
C ARG A 83 -1.16 -16.31 -4.13
N LEU A 84 -0.64 -16.08 -5.33
CA LEU A 84 -0.05 -14.81 -5.74
C LEU A 84 -1.14 -13.81 -6.11
N TYR A 85 -1.06 -12.62 -5.53
CA TYR A 85 -2.00 -11.52 -5.75
C TYR A 85 -1.34 -10.47 -6.65
N HIS A 86 -1.39 -10.70 -7.97
CA HIS A 86 -0.83 -9.74 -8.93
C HIS A 86 -1.49 -8.36 -8.83
N GLY A 87 -0.66 -7.32 -8.90
CA GLY A 87 -0.96 -5.92 -8.64
C GLY A 87 -0.79 -5.50 -7.18
N TYR A 88 -0.38 -6.42 -6.31
CA TYR A 88 -0.06 -6.17 -4.91
C TYR A 88 1.38 -6.61 -4.65
N ILE A 89 2.15 -5.73 -4.00
CA ILE A 89 3.57 -5.94 -3.74
C ILE A 89 3.79 -5.93 -2.24
N ASP A 90 4.44 -6.98 -1.73
CA ASP A 90 5.00 -7.02 -0.38
C ASP A 90 6.41 -6.41 -0.40
N LEU A 91 6.66 -5.52 0.56
CA LEU A 91 7.92 -4.78 0.74
C LEU A 91 8.60 -5.26 2.01
N ASP A 92 9.81 -5.80 1.88
CA ASP A 92 10.67 -6.10 3.01
C ASP A 92 11.41 -4.85 3.53
N GLY A 93 12.31 -5.04 4.50
CA GLY A 93 13.07 -3.94 5.10
C GLY A 93 13.96 -3.15 4.12
N GLU A 94 14.42 -3.76 3.01
CA GLU A 94 15.20 -3.06 1.99
C GLU A 94 14.29 -2.14 1.17
N ALA A 95 13.18 -2.67 0.66
CA ALA A 95 12.23 -1.89 -0.14
C ALA A 95 11.55 -0.79 0.69
N GLN A 96 11.33 -1.03 2.00
CA GLN A 96 10.78 -0.04 2.93
C GLN A 96 11.68 1.19 3.13
N LYS A 97 12.99 1.13 2.79
CA LYS A 97 13.84 2.34 2.79
C LYS A 97 13.35 3.40 1.80
N GLU A 98 12.66 2.96 0.74
CA GLU A 98 12.03 3.82 -0.27
C GLU A 98 10.49 3.90 -0.09
N LEU A 99 9.97 3.79 1.15
CA LEU A 99 8.52 3.68 1.40
C LEU A 99 7.67 4.77 0.72
N SER A 100 8.14 6.02 0.70
CA SER A 100 7.44 7.12 0.01
C SER A 100 7.28 6.86 -1.49
N TYR A 101 8.29 6.30 -2.15
CA TYR A 101 8.22 5.93 -3.57
C TYR A 101 7.11 4.90 -3.80
N TRP A 102 7.06 3.84 -2.99
CA TRP A 102 6.05 2.79 -3.13
C TRP A 102 4.63 3.29 -2.87
N ILE A 103 4.46 4.15 -1.87
CA ILE A 103 3.15 4.76 -1.57
C ILE A 103 2.72 5.67 -2.73
N LYS A 104 3.62 6.45 -3.34
CA LYS A 104 3.31 7.25 -4.54
C LYS A 104 2.76 6.40 -5.67
N LEU A 105 3.40 5.26 -5.96
CA LEU A 105 2.90 4.33 -6.98
C LEU A 105 1.49 3.82 -6.65
N ALA A 106 1.25 3.50 -5.37
CA ALA A 106 -0.06 3.04 -4.93
C ALA A 106 -1.14 4.14 -5.04
N LEU A 107 -0.80 5.39 -4.73
CA LEU A 107 -1.71 6.52 -4.85
C LEU A 107 -2.00 6.87 -6.31
N ALA A 108 -1.01 6.79 -7.20
CA ALA A 108 -1.21 6.97 -8.64
C ALA A 108 -2.19 5.92 -9.19
N TYR A 109 -1.96 4.64 -8.85
CA TYR A 109 -2.88 3.58 -9.26
C TYR A 109 -4.27 3.71 -8.62
N ASN A 110 -4.36 4.15 -7.36
CA ASN A 110 -5.63 4.45 -6.69
C ASN A 110 -6.42 5.52 -7.45
N GLN A 111 -5.76 6.59 -7.90
CA GLN A 111 -6.37 7.66 -8.69
C GLN A 111 -6.95 7.13 -10.01
N GLU A 112 -6.17 6.34 -10.76
CA GLU A 112 -6.60 5.72 -12.02
C GLU A 112 -7.84 4.83 -11.81
N LEU A 113 -7.83 4.01 -10.75
CA LEU A 113 -8.97 3.16 -10.42
C LEU A 113 -10.22 3.99 -10.13
N SER A 114 -10.10 5.11 -9.44
CA SER A 114 -11.24 5.98 -9.06
C SER A 114 -11.87 6.66 -10.26
N GLN A 115 -11.05 7.19 -11.17
CA GLN A 115 -11.54 7.75 -12.43
C GLN A 115 -12.23 6.70 -13.31
N SER A 116 -11.74 5.45 -13.33
CA SER A 116 -12.32 4.37 -14.12
C SER A 116 -13.62 3.78 -13.54
N SER A 117 -13.97 4.11 -12.29
CA SER A 117 -15.20 3.60 -11.64
C SER A 117 -16.39 4.56 -11.78
N GLU A 118 -16.15 5.78 -12.27
CA GLU A 118 -17.15 6.83 -12.48
C GLU A 118 -17.71 6.84 -13.92
N THR A 119 -17.32 5.85 -14.74
CA THR A 119 -17.82 5.63 -16.11
C THR A 119 -18.66 4.37 -16.18
#